data_AF-A0A6I7MX53-F1
#
_entry.id   AF-A0A6I7MX53-F1
#
_cell.length_a   1.000
_cell.length_b   1.000
_cell.length_c   1.000
_cell.angle_alpha   90.00
_cell.angle_beta   90.00
_cell.angle_gamma   90.00
#
_symmetry.space_group_name_H-M   'P 1'
#
loop_
_entity.id
_entity.type
_entity.pdbx_description
1 polymer ?
#
loop_
_entity_poly.entity_id
_entity_poly.type
_entity_poly.pdbx_seq_one_letter_code
_entity_poly.pdbx_strand_id
1 'polypeptide(L)'
;MINYEFRPETFFDGTGPNAMVAKLLYPESQWGEEISIYVNVTDGNYCFEAIDFYGNDIKLNPETVKKIPTLQELIFLIETMDVNPETAQGNVELTLSGIPEAESAFYPDLERYFTEKRKHYGLR
;
A
#
# COMPACT_ATOMS: atom_id res chain seq x y z
N MET A 1 -2.24 2.28 -21.28
CA MET A 1 -1.43 1.12 -20.87
C MET A 1 -0.77 1.52 -19.57
N ILE A 2 -0.83 0.68 -18.54
CA ILE A 2 -0.23 0.98 -17.23
C ILE A 2 1.30 1.00 -17.39
N ASN A 3 1.96 2.03 -16.86
CA ASN A 3 3.42 2.12 -16.85
C ASN A 3 4.00 1.50 -15.57
N TYR A 4 4.24 0.19 -15.59
CA TYR A 4 4.78 -0.58 -14.46
C TYR A 4 6.19 -0.15 -14.02
N GLU A 5 6.97 0.43 -14.92
CA GLU A 5 8.33 0.93 -14.65
C GLU A 5 8.35 2.38 -14.14
N PHE A 6 7.18 3.03 -14.03
CA PHE A 6 7.09 4.40 -13.54
C PHE A 6 7.67 4.51 -12.13
N ARG A 7 8.46 5.56 -11.90
CA ARG A 7 9.08 5.88 -10.62
C ARG A 7 8.95 7.39 -10.37
N PRO A 8 8.40 7.82 -9.22
CA PRO A 8 8.35 9.23 -8.89
C PRO A 8 9.77 9.77 -8.62
N GLU A 9 9.98 11.06 -8.82
CA GLU A 9 11.29 11.69 -8.57
C GLU A 9 11.60 11.80 -7.07
N THR A 10 10.57 12.03 -6.25
CA THR A 10 10.65 12.14 -4.79
C THR A 10 9.29 11.81 -4.16
N PHE A 11 9.31 11.36 -2.90
CA PHE A 11 8.12 11.28 -2.06
C PHE A 11 7.92 12.52 -1.17
N PHE A 12 8.95 13.34 -1.04
CA PHE A 12 9.00 14.43 -0.06
C PHE A 12 8.91 15.77 -0.77
N ASP A 13 7.96 16.59 -0.32
CA ASP A 13 7.69 17.95 -0.79
C ASP A 13 8.21 19.03 0.18
N GLY A 14 8.91 18.61 1.24
CA GLY A 14 9.46 19.49 2.28
C GLY A 14 8.54 19.75 3.47
N THR A 15 7.36 19.12 3.52
CA THR A 15 6.39 19.33 4.63
C THR A 15 6.60 18.39 5.83
N GLY A 16 7.43 17.35 5.72
CA GLY A 16 7.74 16.45 6.81
C GLY A 16 8.68 15.30 6.46
N PRO A 17 9.10 14.49 7.44
CA PRO A 17 9.98 13.35 7.24
C PRO A 17 9.25 12.10 6.71
N ASN A 18 7.91 12.11 6.72
CA ASN A 18 7.06 11.00 6.29
C ASN A 18 6.15 11.47 5.15
N ALA A 19 5.89 10.57 4.19
CA ALA A 19 4.94 10.80 3.11
C ALA A 19 3.98 9.61 3.01
N MET A 20 2.69 9.88 2.77
CA MET A 20 1.70 8.82 2.51
C MET A 20 1.79 8.42 1.03
N VAL A 21 2.25 7.20 0.76
CA VAL A 21 2.50 6.71 -0.59
C VAL A 21 1.25 6.15 -1.23
N ALA A 22 0.46 5.40 -0.46
CA ALA A 22 -0.77 4.79 -0.93
C ALA A 22 -1.83 4.76 0.16
N LYS A 23 -3.08 4.93 -0.25
CA LYS A 23 -4.26 4.73 0.56
C LYS A 23 -5.06 3.57 -0.02
N LEU A 24 -5.38 2.57 0.80
CA LEU A 24 -6.03 1.33 0.38
C LEU A 24 -7.36 1.19 1.13
N LEU A 25 -8.47 1.27 0.41
CA LEU A 25 -9.80 1.04 0.94
C LEU A 25 -10.26 -0.37 0.57
N TYR A 26 -10.85 -1.10 1.51
CA TYR A 26 -11.39 -2.44 1.30
C TYR A 26 -12.91 -2.46 1.49
N PRO A 27 -13.71 -2.12 0.45
CA PRO A 27 -15.17 -1.98 0.58
C PRO A 27 -15.89 -3.25 1.04
N GLU A 28 -15.32 -4.43 0.74
CA GLU A 28 -15.88 -5.73 1.10
C GLU A 28 -15.61 -6.15 2.55
N SER A 29 -14.72 -5.44 3.25
CA SER A 29 -14.51 -5.67 4.67
C SER A 29 -15.73 -5.21 5.48
N GLN A 30 -15.88 -5.73 6.71
CA GLN A 30 -17.08 -5.50 7.51
C GLN A 30 -17.37 -4.01 7.80
N TRP A 31 -16.33 -3.18 7.86
CA TRP A 31 -16.43 -1.75 8.20
C TRP A 31 -15.90 -0.80 7.12
N GLY A 32 -15.52 -1.30 5.95
CA GLY A 32 -14.81 -0.48 4.96
C GLY A 32 -13.43 -0.08 5.45
N GLU A 33 -12.65 -1.07 5.90
CA GLU A 33 -11.30 -0.93 6.41
C GLU A 33 -10.40 -0.15 5.46
N GLU A 34 -9.56 0.68 6.06
CA GLU A 34 -8.59 1.52 5.37
C GLU A 34 -7.20 1.20 5.89
N ILE A 35 -6.26 1.00 4.96
CA ILE A 35 -4.85 0.81 5.25
C ILE A 35 -4.08 1.91 4.51
N SER A 36 -3.30 2.69 5.25
CA SER A 36 -2.42 3.72 4.69
C SER A 36 -0.98 3.26 4.72
N ILE A 37 -0.27 3.36 3.60
CA ILE A 37 1.15 3.05 3.50
C ILE A 37 1.94 4.36 3.53
N TYR A 38 2.80 4.49 4.52
CA TYR A 38 3.72 5.60 4.67
C TYR A 38 5.13 5.20 4.28
N VAL A 39 5.93 6.19 3.90
CA VAL A 39 7.36 6.07 3.70
C VAL A 39 8.10 7.15 4.46
N ASN A 40 9.22 6.78 5.07
CA ASN A 40 10.21 7.70 5.62
C ASN A 40 11.60 7.38 5.05
N VAL A 41 12.60 8.22 5.37
CA VAL A 41 13.99 7.94 5.03
C VAL A 41 14.82 7.79 6.30
N THR A 42 15.44 6.62 6.46
CA THR A 42 16.34 6.31 7.57
C THR A 42 17.65 5.74 7.01
N ASP A 43 18.79 6.33 7.41
CA ASP A 43 20.13 5.95 6.94
C ASP A 43 20.26 5.84 5.41
N GLY A 44 19.56 6.72 4.68
CA GLY A 44 19.56 6.77 3.22
C GLY A 44 18.71 5.68 2.54
N ASN A 45 17.95 4.89 3.31
CA ASN A 45 16.98 3.93 2.78
C ASN A 45 15.56 4.46 2.98
N TYR A 46 14.68 4.12 2.04
CA TYR A 46 13.25 4.35 2.16
C TYR A 46 12.66 3.20 2.99
N CYS A 47 12.08 3.49 4.14
CA CYS A 47 11.42 2.49 4.98
C CYS A 47 9.91 2.71 4.91
N PHE A 48 9.17 1.61 4.74
CA PHE A 48 7.72 1.64 4.61
C PHE A 48 7.05 1.13 5.88
N GLU A 49 5.88 1.68 6.16
CA GLU A 49 5.02 1.26 7.26
C GLU A 49 3.57 1.28 6.79
N ALA A 50 2.82 0.22 7.07
CA ALA A 50 1.39 0.13 6.80
C ALA A 50 0.62 0.28 8.11
N ILE A 51 -0.35 1.20 8.12
CA ILE A 51 -1.12 1.55 9.32
C ILE A 51 -2.60 1.35 9.00
N ASP A 52 -3.27 0.57 9.82
CA ASP A 52 -4.73 0.42 9.84
C ASP A 52 -5.35 1.07 11.10
N PHE A 53 -6.67 0.99 11.21
CA PHE A 53 -7.39 1.56 12.37
C PHE A 53 -7.09 0.84 13.69
N TYR A 54 -6.79 -0.46 13.64
CA TYR A 54 -6.62 -1.30 14.83
C TYR A 54 -5.20 -1.30 15.39
N GLY A 55 -4.24 -0.69 14.67
CA GLY A 55 -2.83 -0.71 15.04
C GLY A 55 -2.22 -2.10 14.87
N ASN A 56 -2.67 -2.86 13.88
CA ASN A 56 -2.09 -4.16 13.56
C ASN A 56 -0.65 -3.99 13.04
N ASP A 57 0.21 -4.93 13.42
CA ASP A 57 1.58 -5.02 12.90
C ASP A 57 1.55 -5.65 11.50
N ILE A 58 1.33 -4.80 10.49
CA ILE A 58 1.26 -5.19 9.08
C ILE A 58 2.68 -5.20 8.51
N LYS A 59 3.13 -6.39 8.11
CA LYS A 59 4.44 -6.62 7.52
C LYS A 59 4.42 -6.29 6.04
N LEU A 60 5.43 -5.56 5.60
CA LEU A 60 5.67 -5.20 4.20
C LEU A 60 6.89 -5.97 3.67
N ASN A 61 6.87 -6.40 2.41
CA ASN A 61 8.00 -7.11 1.83
C ASN A 61 8.42 -6.52 0.47
N PRO A 62 9.58 -5.82 0.38
CA PRO A 62 10.49 -5.47 1.48
C PRO A 62 10.00 -4.29 2.32
N GLU A 63 10.32 -4.28 3.62
CA GLU A 63 10.06 -3.12 4.51
C GLU A 63 10.97 -1.92 4.19
N THR A 64 12.10 -2.14 3.53
CA THR A 64 13.11 -1.12 3.28
C THR A 64 13.79 -1.30 1.94
N VAL A 65 13.99 -0.20 1.21
CA VAL A 65 14.64 -0.18 -0.11
C VAL A 65 15.63 0.97 -0.26
N LYS A 66 16.66 0.78 -1.09
CA LYS A 66 17.68 1.81 -1.35
C LYS A 66 17.26 2.89 -2.34
N LYS A 67 16.21 2.64 -3.11
CA LYS A 67 15.73 3.53 -4.17
C LYS A 67 14.21 3.53 -4.12
N ILE A 68 13.60 4.66 -4.50
CA ILE A 68 12.16 4.77 -4.72
C ILE A 68 11.70 3.59 -5.59
N PRO A 69 10.67 2.83 -5.19
CA PRO A 69 10.20 1.69 -5.96
C PRO A 69 9.59 2.11 -7.31
N THR A 70 9.53 1.21 -8.27
CA THR A 70 8.65 1.36 -9.43
C THR A 70 7.19 1.12 -9.02
N LEU A 71 6.25 1.46 -9.91
CA LEU A 71 4.84 1.09 -9.73
C LEU A 71 4.68 -0.41 -9.49
N GLN A 72 5.39 -1.25 -10.24
CA GLN A 72 5.35 -2.70 -10.07
C GLN A 72 5.84 -3.14 -8.68
N GLU A 73 6.93 -2.55 -8.19
CA GLU A 73 7.47 -2.84 -6.86
C GLU A 73 6.49 -2.41 -5.76
N LEU A 74 5.81 -1.27 -5.92
CA LEU A 74 4.76 -0.84 -4.99
C LEU A 74 3.54 -1.78 -5.02
N ILE A 75 3.08 -2.20 -6.20
CA ILE A 75 1.99 -3.17 -6.33
C ILE A 75 2.36 -4.47 -5.61
N PHE A 76 3.58 -4.97 -5.81
CA PHE A 76 4.06 -6.16 -5.13
C PHE A 76 4.06 -5.99 -3.61
N LEU A 77 4.54 -4.85 -3.11
CA LEU A 77 4.51 -4.53 -1.68
C LEU A 77 3.08 -4.54 -1.11
N ILE A 78 2.10 -3.99 -1.82
CA ILE A 78 0.68 -4.00 -1.43
C ILE A 78 0.09 -5.42 -1.46
N GLU A 79 0.38 -6.21 -2.50
CA GLU A 79 -0.21 -7.54 -2.68
C GLU A 79 0.42 -8.62 -1.80
N THR A 80 1.58 -8.33 -1.19
CA THR A 80 2.30 -9.26 -0.31
C THR A 80 2.28 -8.85 1.16
N MET A 81 1.43 -7.88 1.52
CA MET A 81 1.19 -7.53 2.92
C MET A 81 0.73 -8.75 3.72
N ASP A 82 1.23 -8.87 4.94
CA ASP A 82 0.93 -9.97 5.84
C ASP A 82 0.83 -9.49 7.28
N VAL A 83 0.20 -10.27 8.15
CA VAL A 83 0.06 -9.98 9.58
C VAL A 83 0.36 -11.23 10.40
N ASN A 84 0.71 -11.05 11.67
CA ASN A 84 0.78 -12.19 12.58
C ASN A 84 -0.65 -12.60 13.03
N PRO A 85 -1.13 -13.80 12.68
CA PRO A 85 -2.50 -14.24 12.98
C PRO A 85 -2.78 -14.38 14.48
N GLU A 86 -1.75 -14.58 15.31
CA GLU A 86 -1.92 -14.71 16.76
C GLU A 86 -2.22 -13.37 17.44
N THR A 87 -1.88 -12.25 16.79
CA THR A 87 -2.01 -10.90 17.35
C THR A 87 -2.93 -9.99 16.54
N ALA A 88 -3.39 -10.46 15.37
CA ALA A 88 -4.24 -9.71 14.45
C ALA A 88 -5.61 -9.38 15.05
N GLN A 89 -6.08 -8.16 14.81
CA GLN A 89 -7.39 -7.64 15.21
C GLN A 89 -8.21 -7.22 14.00
N GLY A 90 -9.53 -7.10 14.17
CA GLY A 90 -10.41 -6.56 13.12
C GLY A 90 -10.56 -7.45 11.88
N ASN A 91 -10.20 -8.73 11.95
CA ASN A 91 -10.13 -9.65 10.80
C ASN A 91 -9.22 -9.13 9.66
N VAL A 92 -8.14 -8.42 10.01
CA VAL A 92 -7.21 -7.84 9.02
C VAL A 92 -6.65 -8.86 8.04
N GLU A 93 -6.47 -10.14 8.42
CA GLU A 93 -6.11 -11.22 7.49
C GLU A 93 -7.08 -11.35 6.31
N LEU A 94 -8.38 -11.31 6.61
CA LEU A 94 -9.42 -11.37 5.58
C LEU A 94 -9.42 -10.08 4.75
N THR A 95 -9.20 -8.93 5.38
CA THR A 95 -9.03 -7.65 4.69
C THR A 95 -7.88 -7.71 3.69
N LEU A 96 -6.70 -8.17 4.11
CA LEU A 96 -5.51 -8.30 3.24
C LEU A 96 -5.69 -9.32 2.11
N SER A 97 -6.57 -10.30 2.27
CA SER A 97 -6.94 -11.22 1.17
C SER A 97 -7.81 -10.59 0.08
N GLY A 98 -8.38 -9.40 0.36
CA GLY A 98 -9.20 -8.63 -0.57
C GLY A 98 -8.39 -7.87 -1.63
N ILE A 99 -9.10 -7.20 -2.54
CA ILE A 99 -8.50 -6.34 -3.57
C ILE A 99 -8.88 -4.90 -3.23
N PRO A 100 -7.94 -4.03 -2.81
CA PRO A 100 -8.30 -2.68 -2.39
C PRO A 100 -8.71 -1.79 -3.57
N GLU A 101 -9.49 -0.76 -3.29
CA GLU A 101 -9.48 0.50 -4.05
C GLU A 101 -8.24 1.28 -3.60
N ALA A 102 -7.32 1.57 -4.51
CA ALA A 102 -6.02 2.14 -4.17
C ALA A 102 -5.84 3.53 -4.77
N GLU A 103 -5.39 4.49 -3.96
CA GLU A 103 -5.09 5.85 -4.38
C GLU A 103 -3.63 6.21 -4.06
N SER A 104 -2.99 6.99 -4.92
CA SER A 104 -1.64 7.53 -4.67
C SER A 104 -1.45 8.87 -5.35
N ALA A 105 -0.88 9.83 -4.62
CA ALA A 105 -0.46 11.11 -5.18
C ALA A 105 0.83 10.99 -6.03
N PHE A 106 1.58 9.90 -5.86
CA PHE A 106 2.89 9.70 -6.50
C PHE A 106 2.84 8.74 -7.69
N TYR A 107 1.94 7.76 -7.67
CA TYR A 107 1.83 6.72 -8.69
C TYR A 107 0.52 6.86 -9.49
N PRO A 108 0.53 7.54 -10.64
CA PRO A 108 -0.71 7.90 -11.34
C PRO A 108 -1.51 6.71 -11.89
N ASP A 109 -0.85 5.57 -12.15
CA ASP A 109 -1.49 4.37 -12.68
C ASP A 109 -1.90 3.36 -11.58
N LEU A 110 -1.66 3.64 -10.30
CA LEU A 110 -1.97 2.71 -9.20
C LEU A 110 -3.48 2.45 -9.10
N GLU A 111 -4.29 3.51 -9.07
CA GLU A 111 -5.75 3.44 -9.02
C GLU A 111 -6.30 2.64 -10.19
N ARG A 112 -5.76 2.91 -11.39
CA ARG A 112 -6.15 2.20 -12.60
C ARG A 112 -5.86 0.70 -12.50
N TYR A 113 -4.67 0.31 -12.02
CA TYR A 113 -4.31 -1.10 -11.87
C TYR A 113 -5.31 -1.84 -10.96
N PHE A 114 -5.56 -1.30 -9.76
CA PHE A 114 -6.46 -1.95 -8.80
C PHE A 114 -7.92 -1.91 -9.27
N THR A 115 -8.35 -0.85 -9.94
CA THR A 115 -9.68 -0.79 -10.57
C THR A 115 -9.87 -1.86 -11.66
N GLU A 116 -8.88 -2.03 -12.54
CA GLU A 116 -8.92 -3.08 -13.58
C GLU A 116 -8.88 -4.47 -12.95
N LYS A 117 -8.10 -4.67 -11.87
CA LYS A 117 -8.05 -5.92 -11.10
C LYS A 117 -9.39 -6.24 -10.42
N ARG A 118 -9.99 -5.28 -9.71
CA ARG A 118 -11.32 -5.44 -9.08
C ARG A 118 -12.37 -5.86 -10.10
N LYS A 119 -12.43 -5.18 -11.26
CA LYS A 119 -13.34 -5.53 -12.36
C LYS A 119 -13.12 -6.95 -12.88
N HIS A 120 -11.86 -7.40 -13.01
CA HIS A 120 -11.54 -8.75 -13.45
C HIS A 120 -12.13 -9.83 -12.52
N TYR A 121 -12.14 -9.57 -11.21
CA TYR A 121 -12.73 -10.47 -10.20
C TYR A 121 -14.23 -10.22 -9.94
N GLY A 122 -14.88 -9.37 -10.73
CA GLY A 122 -16.32 -9.06 -10.58
C GLY A 122 -16.65 -8.17 -9.38
N LEU A 123 -15.66 -7.52 -8.79
CA LEU A 123 -15.82 -6.53 -7.72
C LEU A 123 -16.11 -5.14 -8.34
N ARG A 124 -16.77 -4.29 -7.56
CA ARG A 124 -17.16 -2.93 -8.01
C ARG A 124 -16.04 -1.93 -7.84
#